data_AF-A0A0V0W0W2-F1
#
_entry.id   AF-A0A0V0W0W2-F1
#
_cell.length_a   1.000
_cell.length_b   1.000
_cell.length_c   1.000
_cell.angle_alpha   90.00
_cell.angle_beta   90.00
_cell.angle_gamma   90.00
#
_symmetry.space_group_name_H-M   'P 1'
#
loop_
_entity.id
_entity.type
_entity.pdbx_description
1 polymer ?
#
loop_
_entity_poly.entity_id
_entity_poly.type
_entity_poly.pdbx_seq_one_letter_code
_entity_poly.pdbx_strand_id
1 'polypeptide(L)'
;MDNFFTRIPLAEDLLAKKTTIVGTLRRNKKEVPSELTEARGREVGSSLFCFDRQLTLVSYIPKRKKCVLLLSTMHHDDAVNEDQEGKPDIVLFYNETKSGVDTLDQLVRVYTCKRRTRRWPMVLWFNTLDCAGLAAYVIWTCKNPDWNARKSQRRRLFLMECGKNLVDIVLQKRAASPPQSLPYTVRKAIEQIGTATSTERSEASKEEKHIYRRCVFCGRKRDKKVKSTCISCRKPCCNEHLRSYCEHCDVNPSTSQ
;
A
#
# COMPACT_ATOMS: atom_id res chain seq x y z
N MET A 1 23.13 -7.79 -9.60
CA MET A 1 23.59 -6.41 -9.35
C MET A 1 23.66 -5.63 -10.65
N ASP A 2 23.31 -4.34 -10.60
CA ASP A 2 23.45 -3.46 -11.75
C ASP A 2 24.91 -2.97 -11.90
N ASN A 3 25.26 -2.56 -13.12
CA ASN A 3 26.58 -2.12 -13.55
C ASN A 3 27.17 -0.96 -12.74
N PHE A 4 26.34 -0.19 -12.04
CA PHE A 4 26.79 0.87 -11.16
C PHE A 4 27.54 0.32 -9.93
N PHE A 5 27.11 -0.85 -9.44
CA PHE A 5 27.62 -1.49 -8.24
C PHE A 5 28.66 -2.57 -8.54
N THR A 6 28.59 -3.22 -9.70
CA THR A 6 29.48 -4.34 -10.03
C THR A 6 30.91 -3.88 -10.35
N ARG A 7 31.89 -4.40 -9.61
CA ARG A 7 33.34 -4.24 -9.86
C ARG A 7 34.07 -5.53 -9.47
N ILE A 8 35.19 -5.83 -10.13
CA ILE A 8 36.00 -7.03 -9.85
C ILE A 8 36.54 -7.04 -8.40
N PRO A 9 37.18 -5.96 -7.88
CA PRO A 9 37.65 -5.97 -6.50
C PRO A 9 36.53 -6.18 -5.47
N LEU A 10 35.34 -5.62 -5.74
CA LEU A 10 34.17 -5.84 -4.88
C LEU A 10 33.70 -7.30 -4.90
N ALA A 11 33.80 -7.95 -6.06
CA ALA A 11 33.44 -9.37 -6.20
C ALA A 11 34.34 -10.25 -5.34
N GLU A 12 35.65 -10.00 -5.38
CA GLU A 12 36.64 -10.71 -4.55
C GLU A 12 36.41 -10.46 -3.06
N ASP A 13 36.21 -9.20 -2.65
CA ASP A 13 35.94 -8.83 -1.26
C ASP A 13 34.67 -9.50 -0.70
N LEU A 14 33.61 -9.57 -1.51
CA LEU A 14 32.35 -10.22 -1.11
C LEU A 14 32.50 -11.74 -1.03
N LEU A 15 33.26 -12.33 -1.96
CA LEU A 15 33.54 -13.75 -1.97
C LEU A 15 34.34 -14.18 -0.73
N ALA A 16 35.33 -13.38 -0.32
CA ALA A 16 36.04 -13.57 0.95
C ALA A 16 35.10 -13.54 2.18
N LYS A 17 33.98 -12.81 2.08
CA LYS A 17 32.91 -12.75 3.09
C LYS A 17 31.78 -13.75 2.84
N LYS A 18 32.01 -14.80 2.03
CA LYS A 18 31.03 -15.85 1.71
C LYS A 18 29.74 -15.32 1.07
N THR A 19 29.83 -14.22 0.34
CA THR A 19 28.72 -13.62 -0.40
C THR A 19 29.05 -13.62 -1.88
N THR A 20 28.24 -14.31 -2.69
CA THR A 20 28.44 -14.33 -4.14
C THR A 20 27.77 -13.14 -4.81
N ILE A 21 28.27 -12.75 -5.98
CA ILE A 21 27.62 -11.76 -6.83
C ILE A 21 27.40 -12.27 -8.24
N VAL A 22 26.28 -11.83 -8.83
CA VAL A 22 26.03 -11.89 -10.26
C VAL A 22 25.56 -10.51 -10.68
N GLY A 23 26.20 -9.91 -11.68
CA GLY A 23 25.84 -8.56 -12.10
C GLY A 23 26.39 -8.16 -13.44
N THR A 24 25.77 -7.16 -14.05
CA THR A 24 26.28 -6.60 -15.30
C THR A 24 27.56 -5.80 -15.04
N LEU A 25 28.51 -5.85 -15.98
CA LEU A 25 29.76 -5.11 -15.91
C LEU A 25 29.84 -4.08 -17.05
N ARG A 26 30.38 -2.90 -16.77
CA ARG A 26 30.57 -1.88 -17.82
C ARG A 26 31.75 -2.26 -18.71
N ARG A 27 31.59 -2.07 -20.03
CA ARG A 27 32.62 -2.39 -21.04
C ARG A 27 33.90 -1.55 -20.91
N ASN A 28 33.81 -0.36 -20.32
CA ASN A 28 34.93 0.58 -20.19
C ASN A 28 35.80 0.34 -18.94
N LYS A 29 35.67 -0.82 -18.30
CA LYS A 29 36.47 -1.22 -17.15
C LYS A 29 37.82 -1.74 -17.63
N LYS A 30 38.90 -1.31 -16.97
CA LYS A 30 40.29 -1.63 -17.37
C LYS A 30 40.59 -3.11 -17.22
N GLU A 31 39.88 -3.76 -16.32
CA GLU A 31 40.02 -5.16 -15.95
C GLU A 31 39.31 -6.10 -16.93
N VAL A 32 38.60 -5.55 -17.94
CA VAL A 32 37.87 -6.33 -18.94
C VAL A 32 38.73 -6.47 -20.21
N PRO A 33 39.08 -7.70 -20.62
CA PRO A 33 39.76 -7.94 -21.89
C PRO A 33 39.00 -7.39 -23.09
N SER A 34 39.71 -6.81 -24.06
CA SER A 34 39.11 -6.22 -25.27
C SER A 34 38.31 -7.23 -26.09
N GLU A 35 38.76 -8.48 -26.11
CA GLU A 35 38.18 -9.63 -26.81
C GLU A 35 36.74 -9.91 -26.36
N LEU A 36 36.43 -9.63 -25.09
CA LEU A 36 35.08 -9.78 -24.54
C LEU A 36 34.19 -8.56 -24.83
N THR A 37 34.78 -7.41 -25.15
CA THR A 37 34.01 -6.21 -25.47
C THR A 37 33.67 -6.10 -26.96
N GLU A 38 34.45 -6.75 -27.81
CA GLU A 38 34.30 -6.69 -29.25
C GLU A 38 33.06 -7.47 -29.71
N ALA A 39 32.11 -6.74 -30.31
CA ALA A 39 30.90 -7.32 -30.89
C ALA A 39 30.96 -7.42 -32.42
N ARG A 40 32.07 -6.99 -33.03
CA ARG A 40 32.25 -7.01 -34.49
C ARG A 40 32.72 -8.39 -34.91
N GLY A 41 32.15 -8.95 -35.98
CA GLY A 41 32.52 -10.29 -36.47
C GLY A 41 31.92 -11.47 -35.68
N ARG A 42 31.35 -11.23 -34.50
CA ARG A 42 30.72 -12.28 -33.70
C ARG A 42 29.23 -12.47 -34.03
N GLU A 43 28.80 -13.73 -34.01
CA GLU A 43 27.43 -14.13 -34.33
C GLU A 43 26.44 -13.77 -33.20
N VAL A 44 25.19 -13.51 -33.56
CA VAL A 44 24.11 -13.29 -32.61
C VAL A 44 23.80 -14.62 -31.90
N GLY A 45 23.68 -14.60 -30.58
CA GLY A 45 23.55 -15.80 -29.76
C GLY A 45 24.90 -16.37 -29.30
N SER A 46 26.03 -15.88 -29.82
CA SER A 46 27.34 -16.36 -29.35
C SER A 46 27.71 -15.81 -27.97
N SER A 47 28.44 -16.62 -27.21
CA SER A 47 29.01 -16.27 -25.90
C SER A 47 30.53 -16.47 -25.90
N LEU A 48 31.23 -15.71 -25.07
CA LEU A 48 32.64 -15.94 -24.71
C LEU A 48 32.74 -15.90 -23.20
N PHE A 49 33.54 -16.79 -22.64
CA PHE A 49 33.78 -16.90 -21.21
C PHE A 49 35.24 -16.63 -20.90
N CYS A 50 35.48 -15.95 -19.79
CA CYS A 50 36.79 -15.72 -19.22
C CYS A 50 36.73 -16.09 -17.75
N PHE A 51 37.64 -16.98 -17.36
CA PHE A 51 37.73 -17.53 -16.01
C PHE A 51 38.98 -16.98 -15.35
N ASP A 52 38.81 -16.40 -14.17
CA ASP A 52 39.91 -15.99 -13.30
C ASP A 52 39.61 -16.49 -11.88
N ARG A 53 40.30 -17.56 -11.48
CA ARG A 53 40.12 -18.23 -10.18
C ARG A 53 38.66 -18.62 -9.95
N GLN A 54 37.94 -17.85 -9.12
CA GLN A 54 36.53 -18.07 -8.77
C GLN A 54 35.58 -17.04 -9.41
N LEU A 55 36.09 -16.24 -10.34
CA LEU A 55 35.33 -15.25 -11.08
C LEU A 55 35.15 -15.73 -12.52
N THR A 56 33.92 -15.61 -12.99
CA THR A 56 33.55 -15.93 -14.37
C THR A 56 32.95 -14.69 -15.00
N LEU A 57 33.58 -14.22 -16.06
CA LEU A 57 33.11 -13.13 -16.88
C LEU A 57 32.54 -13.69 -18.18
N VAL A 58 31.29 -13.36 -18.48
CA VAL A 58 30.62 -13.78 -19.72
C VAL A 58 30.32 -12.59 -20.61
N SER A 59 30.64 -12.74 -21.89
CA SER A 59 30.29 -11.81 -22.96
C SER A 59 29.29 -12.47 -23.91
N TYR A 60 28.05 -12.02 -23.86
CA TYR A 60 26.96 -12.53 -24.71
C TYR A 60 26.51 -11.50 -25.75
N ILE A 61 26.22 -11.94 -26.98
CA ILE A 61 25.71 -11.07 -28.06
C ILE A 61 24.23 -11.34 -28.32
N PRO A 62 23.31 -10.63 -27.64
CA PRO A 62 21.88 -10.81 -27.88
C PRO A 62 21.42 -10.27 -29.23
N LYS A 63 22.11 -9.25 -29.78
CA LYS A 63 21.74 -8.58 -31.04
C LYS A 63 23.00 -8.08 -31.74
N ARG A 64 22.93 -7.91 -33.07
CA ARG A 64 24.05 -7.36 -33.87
C ARG A 64 24.59 -6.07 -33.24
N LYS A 65 25.91 -5.99 -33.09
CA LYS A 65 26.64 -4.85 -32.48
C LYS A 65 26.32 -4.56 -31.01
N LYS A 66 25.59 -5.44 -30.31
CA LYS A 66 25.33 -5.31 -28.86
C LYS A 66 25.96 -6.49 -28.12
N CYS A 67 26.91 -6.20 -27.25
CA CYS A 67 27.50 -7.14 -26.29
C CYS A 67 27.01 -6.84 -24.87
N VAL A 68 26.63 -7.87 -24.11
CA VAL A 68 26.29 -7.77 -22.69
C VAL A 68 27.38 -8.51 -21.91
N LEU A 69 27.96 -7.82 -20.94
CA LEU A 69 28.96 -8.37 -20.03
C LEU A 69 28.34 -8.62 -18.67
N LEU A 70 28.54 -9.81 -18.13
CA LEU A 70 28.17 -10.15 -16.75
C LEU A 70 29.34 -10.78 -16.03
N LEU A 71 29.52 -10.36 -14.79
CA LEU A 71 30.44 -10.98 -13.84
C LEU A 71 29.64 -11.85 -12.89
N SER A 72 30.15 -13.04 -12.62
CA SER A 72 29.60 -14.01 -11.69
C SER A 72 30.70 -14.59 -10.82
N THR A 73 30.44 -14.75 -9.52
CA THR A 73 31.29 -15.53 -8.60
C THR A 73 30.60 -16.80 -8.12
N MET A 74 29.47 -17.17 -8.75
CA MET A 74 28.64 -18.33 -8.37
C MET A 74 28.69 -19.44 -9.43
N HIS A 75 28.91 -19.06 -10.69
CA HIS A 75 28.93 -19.95 -11.84
C HIS A 75 30.38 -20.10 -12.29
N HIS A 76 30.84 -21.33 -12.52
CA HIS A 76 32.25 -21.64 -12.80
C HIS A 76 32.44 -22.49 -14.07
N ASP A 77 31.38 -22.62 -14.85
CA ASP A 77 31.33 -23.34 -16.13
C ASP A 77 30.93 -22.39 -17.27
N ASP A 78 30.99 -22.91 -18.49
CA ASP A 78 30.59 -22.26 -19.75
C ASP A 78 29.22 -22.75 -20.24
N ALA A 79 28.34 -23.15 -19.31
CA ALA A 79 27.02 -23.68 -19.64
C ALA A 79 26.17 -22.65 -20.41
N VAL A 80 25.59 -23.13 -21.51
CA VAL A 80 24.74 -22.36 -22.42
C VAL A 80 23.47 -23.15 -22.70
N ASN A 81 22.33 -22.45 -22.68
CA ASN A 81 21.04 -23.01 -23.00
C ASN A 81 20.73 -22.83 -24.51
N GLU A 82 20.78 -23.93 -25.27
CA GLU A 82 20.49 -23.94 -26.71
C GLU A 82 19.03 -23.59 -27.03
N ASP A 83 18.08 -24.06 -26.22
CA ASP A 83 16.65 -23.79 -26.39
C ASP A 83 16.29 -22.30 -26.21
N GLN A 84 17.16 -21.52 -25.57
CA GLN A 84 16.96 -20.10 -25.30
C GLN A 84 17.90 -19.17 -26.09
N GLU A 85 18.09 -19.44 -27.38
CA GLU A 85 18.92 -18.61 -28.29
C GLU A 85 20.41 -18.60 -27.89
N GLY A 86 20.90 -19.73 -27.36
CA GLY A 86 22.29 -19.85 -26.89
C GLY A 86 22.60 -18.91 -25.72
N LYS A 87 21.64 -18.64 -24.83
CA LYS A 87 21.87 -17.78 -23.67
C LYS A 87 22.70 -18.52 -22.61
N PRO A 88 23.80 -17.91 -22.12
CA PRO A 88 24.53 -18.43 -20.98
C PRO A 88 23.64 -18.52 -19.73
N ASP A 89 23.84 -19.55 -18.91
CA ASP A 89 23.06 -19.73 -17.68
C ASP A 89 23.20 -18.55 -16.72
N ILE A 90 24.39 -17.93 -16.69
CA ILE A 90 24.65 -16.68 -15.94
C ILE A 90 23.68 -15.56 -16.35
N VAL A 91 23.40 -15.43 -17.65
CA VAL A 91 22.48 -14.41 -18.19
C VAL A 91 21.04 -14.73 -17.79
N LEU A 92 20.65 -16.01 -17.84
CA LEU A 92 19.33 -16.46 -17.44
C LEU A 92 19.09 -16.19 -15.96
N PHE A 93 20.00 -16.65 -15.10
CA PHE A 93 19.96 -16.42 -13.66
C PHE A 93 19.92 -14.92 -13.31
N TYR A 94 20.71 -14.09 -14.00
CA TYR A 94 20.66 -12.65 -13.81
C TYR A 94 19.29 -12.07 -14.18
N ASN A 95 18.69 -12.51 -15.27
CA ASN A 95 17.39 -12.01 -15.70
C ASN A 95 16.25 -12.36 -14.74
N GLU A 96 16.31 -13.54 -14.13
CA GLU A 96 15.36 -13.99 -13.12
C GLU A 96 15.46 -13.16 -11.82
N THR A 97 16.67 -12.79 -11.42
CA THR A 97 16.94 -12.19 -10.10
C THR A 97 17.03 -10.66 -10.12
N LYS A 98 17.32 -10.03 -11.26
CA LYS A 98 17.57 -8.58 -11.37
C LYS A 98 16.37 -7.70 -11.01
N SER A 99 15.15 -8.22 -11.12
CA SER A 99 13.91 -7.43 -11.01
C SER A 99 13.42 -7.21 -9.58
N GLY A 100 14.08 -7.75 -8.55
CA GLY A 100 13.57 -7.69 -7.18
C GLY A 100 13.29 -6.27 -6.68
N VAL A 101 14.25 -5.35 -6.86
CA VAL A 101 14.11 -3.94 -6.41
C VAL A 101 13.08 -3.19 -7.25
N ASP A 102 13.09 -3.37 -8.57
CA ASP A 102 12.10 -2.72 -9.47
C ASP A 102 10.68 -3.19 -9.17
N THR A 103 10.52 -4.49 -8.87
CA THR A 103 9.24 -5.08 -8.46
C THR A 103 8.77 -4.48 -7.13
N LEU A 104 9.68 -4.32 -6.17
CA LEU A 104 9.40 -3.65 -4.90
C LEU A 104 8.93 -2.20 -5.14
N ASP A 105 9.65 -1.42 -5.94
CA ASP A 105 9.29 -0.03 -6.25
C ASP A 105 7.92 0.07 -6.94
N GLN A 106 7.68 -0.79 -7.94
CA GLN A 106 6.38 -0.89 -8.60
C GLN A 106 5.26 -1.19 -7.59
N LEU A 107 5.46 -2.18 -6.71
CA LEU A 107 4.48 -2.55 -5.71
C LEU A 107 4.24 -1.40 -4.72
N VAL A 108 5.29 -0.77 -4.20
CA VAL A 108 5.18 0.39 -3.30
C VAL A 108 4.39 1.53 -3.96
N ARG A 109 4.64 1.80 -5.24
CA ARG A 109 3.97 2.86 -6.00
C ARG A 109 2.47 2.62 -6.18
N VAL A 110 2.02 1.38 -6.37
CA VAL A 110 0.59 1.06 -6.59
C VAL A 110 -0.27 1.41 -5.37
N TYR A 111 0.24 1.24 -4.16
CA TYR A 111 -0.48 1.56 -2.91
C TYR A 111 0.31 2.55 -2.05
N THR A 112 0.63 3.71 -2.63
CA THR A 112 1.41 4.74 -1.93
C THR A 112 0.55 5.66 -1.08
N CYS A 113 1.02 5.95 0.14
CA CYS A 113 0.47 6.94 1.05
C CYS A 113 1.14 8.31 0.89
N LYS A 114 2.08 8.46 -0.06
CA LYS A 114 2.78 9.72 -0.32
C LYS A 114 1.78 10.85 -0.59
N ARG A 115 2.09 12.02 -0.06
CA ARG A 115 1.33 13.26 -0.25
C ARG A 115 2.29 14.36 -0.69
N ARG A 116 1.78 15.32 -1.46
CA ARG A 116 2.53 16.52 -1.82
C ARG A 116 2.94 17.24 -0.54
N THR A 117 4.24 17.47 -0.39
CA THR A 117 4.84 18.10 0.79
C THR A 117 6.01 18.97 0.37
N ARG A 118 6.27 20.05 1.10
CA ARG A 118 7.48 20.88 0.96
C ARG A 118 8.57 20.48 1.96
N ARG A 119 8.32 19.46 2.78
CA ARG A 119 9.22 18.99 3.83
C ARG A 119 9.80 17.65 3.42
N TRP A 120 11.08 17.61 3.05
CA TRP A 120 11.76 16.38 2.61
C TRP A 120 11.71 15.23 3.64
N PRO A 121 11.71 15.44 4.98
CA PRO A 121 11.61 14.33 5.92
C PRO A 121 10.28 13.57 5.81
N MET A 122 9.20 14.27 5.45
CA MET A 122 7.90 13.63 5.21
C MET A 122 7.94 12.68 4.01
N VAL A 123 8.78 12.95 3.00
CA VAL A 123 8.94 12.06 1.84
C VAL A 123 9.53 10.72 2.28
N LEU A 124 10.56 10.77 3.14
CA LEU A 124 11.14 9.56 3.73
C LEU A 124 10.12 8.82 4.59
N TRP A 125 9.41 9.53 5.47
CA TRP A 125 8.38 8.94 6.31
C TRP A 125 7.31 8.19 5.53
N PHE A 126 6.76 8.81 4.47
CA PHE A 126 5.78 8.14 3.62
C PHE A 126 6.37 6.91 2.91
N ASN A 127 7.63 6.99 2.45
CA ASN A 127 8.30 5.86 1.84
C ASN A 127 8.49 4.70 2.83
N THR A 128 8.87 5.00 4.07
CA THR A 128 8.99 4.02 5.14
C THR A 128 7.65 3.34 5.43
N LEU A 129 6.56 4.10 5.49
CA LEU A 129 5.22 3.54 5.68
C LEU A 129 4.80 2.61 4.54
N ASP A 130 5.04 3.00 3.29
CA ASP A 130 4.67 2.18 2.13
C ASP A 130 5.48 0.86 2.10
N CYS A 131 6.79 0.94 2.36
CA CYS A 131 7.67 -0.23 2.47
C CYS A 131 7.28 -1.13 3.66
N ALA A 132 6.97 -0.55 4.82
CA ALA A 132 6.56 -1.28 6.01
C ALA A 132 5.23 -2.03 5.78
N GLY A 133 4.26 -1.39 5.13
CA GLY A 133 2.99 -2.02 4.79
C GLY A 133 3.16 -3.22 3.85
N LEU A 134 4.07 -3.13 2.88
CA LEU A 134 4.39 -4.25 2.00
C LEU A 134 5.18 -5.36 2.70
N ALA A 135 6.17 -5.02 3.53
CA ALA A 135 6.92 -5.99 4.32
C ALA A 135 6.00 -6.77 5.28
N ALA A 136 5.11 -6.06 5.98
CA ALA A 136 4.11 -6.67 6.86
C ALA A 136 3.16 -7.60 6.08
N TYR A 137 2.74 -7.20 4.87
CA TYR A 137 1.94 -8.05 4.00
C TYR A 137 2.67 -9.35 3.62
N VAL A 138 3.94 -9.26 3.21
CA VAL A 138 4.76 -10.44 2.86
C VAL A 138 4.83 -11.39 4.06
N ILE A 139 5.24 -10.89 5.23
CA ILE A 139 5.33 -11.69 6.47
C ILE A 139 3.99 -12.35 6.79
N TRP A 140 2.88 -11.60 6.71
CA TRP A 140 1.54 -12.13 6.98
C TRP A 140 1.17 -13.26 6.04
N THR A 141 1.39 -13.10 4.74
CA THR A 141 1.08 -14.14 3.74
C THR A 141 2.00 -15.35 3.82
N CYS A 142 3.25 -15.18 4.25
CA CYS A 142 4.14 -16.32 4.51
C CYS A 142 3.68 -17.14 5.72
N LYS A 143 3.18 -16.48 6.77
CA LYS A 143 2.65 -17.19 7.96
C LYS A 143 1.24 -17.74 7.77
N ASN A 144 0.43 -17.09 6.94
CA ASN A 144 -0.97 -17.43 6.70
C ASN A 144 -1.24 -17.59 5.19
N PRO A 145 -0.75 -18.67 4.57
CA PRO A 145 -0.84 -18.84 3.11
C PRO A 145 -2.29 -18.88 2.61
N ASP A 146 -3.19 -19.48 3.40
CA ASP A 146 -4.61 -19.65 3.07
C ASP A 146 -5.43 -18.36 3.21
N TRP A 147 -4.91 -17.36 3.93
CA TRP A 147 -5.62 -16.12 4.18
C TRP A 147 -5.92 -15.39 2.86
N ASN A 148 -7.22 -15.29 2.53
CA ASN A 148 -7.73 -14.72 1.30
C ASN A 148 -7.09 -15.30 0.01
N ALA A 149 -6.61 -16.55 0.03
CA ALA A 149 -5.84 -17.15 -1.08
C ALA A 149 -6.54 -17.07 -2.45
N ARG A 150 -7.87 -17.21 -2.49
CA ARG A 150 -8.69 -17.14 -3.71
C ARG A 150 -9.01 -15.72 -4.19
N LYS A 151 -8.62 -14.68 -3.44
CA LYS A 151 -8.90 -13.28 -3.79
C LYS A 151 -7.74 -12.71 -4.59
N SER A 152 -8.03 -12.03 -5.69
CA SER A 152 -7.00 -11.32 -6.48
C SER A 152 -6.45 -10.07 -5.77
N GLN A 153 -7.20 -9.50 -4.82
CA GLN A 153 -6.87 -8.23 -4.16
C GLN A 153 -6.37 -8.38 -2.72
N ARG A 154 -5.63 -9.45 -2.40
CA ARG A 154 -5.15 -9.76 -1.03
C ARG A 154 -4.44 -8.60 -0.35
N ARG A 155 -3.51 -7.95 -1.06
CA ARG A 155 -2.76 -6.81 -0.51
C ARG A 155 -3.66 -5.62 -0.15
N ARG A 156 -4.67 -5.32 -0.97
CA ARG A 156 -5.63 -4.25 -0.69
C ARG A 156 -6.43 -4.56 0.58
N LEU A 157 -6.93 -5.79 0.69
CA LEU A 157 -7.66 -6.25 1.87
C LEU A 157 -6.80 -6.15 3.12
N PHE A 158 -5.53 -6.55 3.02
CA PHE A 158 -4.58 -6.48 4.12
C PHE A 158 -4.37 -5.05 4.59
N LEU A 159 -4.08 -4.13 3.66
CA LEU A 159 -3.88 -2.72 3.99
C LEU A 159 -5.15 -2.07 4.57
N MET A 160 -6.33 -2.45 4.09
CA MET A 160 -7.61 -1.98 4.66
C MET A 160 -7.80 -2.47 6.11
N GLU A 161 -7.51 -3.73 6.37
CA GLU A 161 -7.61 -4.32 7.71
C GLU A 161 -6.58 -3.73 8.67
N CYS A 162 -5.32 -3.57 8.23
CA CYS A 162 -4.30 -2.83 8.98
C CYS A 162 -4.76 -1.41 9.31
N GLY A 163 -5.30 -0.68 8.32
CA GLY A 163 -5.80 0.68 8.53
C GLY A 163 -6.93 0.75 9.56
N LYS A 164 -7.86 -0.21 9.53
CA LYS A 164 -8.93 -0.31 10.54
C LYS A 164 -8.36 -0.55 11.93
N ASN A 165 -7.49 -1.55 12.08
CA ASN A 165 -6.90 -1.90 13.38
C ASN A 165 -6.08 -0.76 14.00
N LEU A 166 -5.34 -0.01 13.18
CA LEU A 166 -4.56 1.15 13.65
C LEU A 166 -5.44 2.29 14.15
N VAL A 167 -6.61 2.47 13.55
CA VAL A 167 -7.53 3.57 13.88
C VAL A 167 -8.50 3.18 15.00
N ASP A 168 -8.74 1.88 15.22
CA ASP A 168 -9.71 1.37 16.19
C ASP A 168 -9.49 1.90 17.61
N ILE A 169 -8.24 1.90 18.10
CA ILE A 169 -7.90 2.43 19.44
C ILE A 169 -8.31 3.91 19.57
N VAL A 170 -8.12 4.71 18.50
CA VAL A 170 -8.50 6.12 18.49
C VAL A 170 -10.02 6.28 18.42
N LEU A 171 -10.70 5.42 17.65
CA LEU A 171 -12.16 5.41 17.56
C LEU A 171 -12.81 5.05 18.89
N GLN A 172 -12.31 4.02 19.59
CA GLN A 172 -12.78 3.63 20.91
C GLN A 172 -12.64 4.78 21.93
N LYS A 173 -11.49 5.45 21.96
CA LYS A 173 -11.29 6.63 22.81
C LYS A 173 -12.26 7.76 22.48
N ARG A 174 -12.55 8.00 21.20
CA ARG A 174 -13.51 9.01 20.76
C ARG A 174 -14.95 8.64 21.08
N ALA A 175 -15.31 7.36 20.98
CA ALA A 175 -16.63 6.86 21.32
C ALA A 175 -16.93 7.01 22.82
N ALA A 176 -15.92 6.87 23.67
CA ALA A 176 -16.02 7.08 25.12
C ALA A 176 -16.09 8.57 25.54
N SER A 177 -15.79 9.52 24.64
CA SER A 177 -15.82 10.95 24.96
C SER A 177 -17.26 11.47 25.12
N PRO A 178 -17.50 12.50 25.97
CA PRO A 178 -18.83 13.07 26.16
C PRO A 178 -19.48 13.50 24.83
N PRO A 179 -20.79 13.27 24.61
CA PRO A 179 -21.44 13.55 23.33
C PRO A 179 -21.29 15.01 22.85
N GLN A 180 -21.19 15.99 23.75
CA GLN A 180 -21.01 17.39 23.37
C GLN A 180 -19.64 17.70 22.73
N SER A 181 -18.64 16.81 22.86
CA SER A 181 -17.28 17.01 22.35
C SER A 181 -17.12 16.71 20.85
N LEU A 182 -18.06 15.96 20.25
CA LEU A 182 -17.97 15.53 18.85
C LEU A 182 -19.19 15.97 18.04
N PRO A 183 -18.99 16.49 16.80
CA PRO A 183 -20.07 16.75 15.87
C PRO A 183 -20.93 15.50 15.62
N TYR A 184 -22.23 15.69 15.42
CA TYR A 184 -23.20 14.60 15.18
C TYR A 184 -22.79 13.67 14.01
N THR A 185 -22.27 14.24 12.92
CA THR A 185 -21.82 13.48 11.75
C THR A 185 -20.65 12.54 12.07
N VAL A 186 -19.72 12.98 12.92
CA VAL A 186 -18.57 12.17 13.35
C VAL A 186 -19.05 11.03 14.26
N ARG A 187 -19.97 11.31 15.19
CA ARG A 187 -20.52 10.28 16.08
C ARG A 187 -21.24 9.19 15.31
N LYS A 188 -22.13 9.59 14.38
CA LYS A 188 -22.86 8.65 13.51
C LYS A 188 -21.91 7.81 12.65
N ALA A 189 -20.80 8.38 12.17
CA ALA A 189 -19.81 7.65 11.40
C ALA A 189 -19.06 6.62 12.25
N ILE A 190 -18.71 6.96 13.50
CA ILE A 190 -18.07 6.03 14.45
C ILE A 190 -19.01 4.85 14.74
N GLU A 191 -20.28 5.12 15.01
CA GLU A 191 -21.32 4.10 15.24
C GLU A 191 -21.46 3.15 14.02
N GLN A 192 -21.42 3.69 12.80
CA GLN A 192 -21.53 2.91 11.55
C GLN A 192 -20.31 2.04 11.25
N ILE A 193 -19.12 2.41 11.74
CA ILE A 193 -17.88 1.64 11.53
C ILE A 193 -17.84 0.40 12.44
N GLY A 194 -18.76 0.30 13.42
CA GLY A 194 -18.95 -0.91 14.21
C GLY A 194 -18.03 -1.00 15.44
N THR A 195 -17.56 0.13 15.98
CA THR A 195 -17.15 0.14 17.40
C THR A 195 -18.40 -0.06 18.23
N ALA A 196 -18.82 -1.32 18.37
CA ALA A 196 -19.84 -1.71 19.31
C ALA A 196 -19.31 -1.37 20.70
N THR A 197 -19.63 -0.17 21.18
CA THR A 197 -19.85 -0.01 22.61
C THR A 197 -20.98 -0.96 22.95
N SER A 198 -20.62 -2.12 23.49
CA SER A 198 -21.47 -2.93 24.36
C SER A 198 -21.88 -2.06 25.54
N THR A 199 -22.78 -1.13 25.29
CA THR A 199 -23.68 -0.64 26.33
C THR A 199 -24.87 -1.56 26.19
N GLU A 200 -24.84 -2.66 26.93
CA GLU A 200 -26.05 -3.37 27.29
C GLU A 200 -27.08 -2.31 27.66
N ARG A 201 -28.21 -2.31 26.96
CA ARG A 201 -29.35 -1.48 27.31
C ARG A 201 -29.86 -1.99 28.65
N SER A 202 -29.27 -1.51 29.74
CA SER A 202 -29.90 -1.57 31.05
C SER A 202 -31.13 -0.67 30.97
N GLU A 203 -32.30 -1.29 30.99
CA GLU A 203 -33.59 -0.63 31.22
C GLU A 203 -33.58 -0.05 32.64
N ALA A 204 -32.94 1.10 32.81
CA ALA A 204 -33.02 1.92 34.01
C ALA A 204 -33.81 3.18 33.67
N SER A 205 -35.01 3.25 34.24
CA SER A 205 -35.95 4.37 34.33
C SER A 205 -35.49 5.69 33.70
N LYS A 206 -36.14 6.07 32.59
CA LYS A 206 -36.05 7.42 32.03
C LYS A 206 -36.69 8.43 33.00
N GLU A 207 -35.88 9.12 33.79
CA GLU A 207 -36.20 10.50 34.13
C GLU A 207 -35.93 11.35 32.88
N GLU A 208 -36.98 11.64 32.10
CA GLU A 208 -36.90 12.52 30.95
C GLU A 208 -36.59 13.95 31.40
N LYS A 209 -35.30 14.32 31.42
CA LYS A 209 -34.89 15.72 31.40
C LYS A 209 -35.47 16.37 30.14
N HIS A 210 -36.53 17.17 30.30
CA HIS A 210 -37.17 17.86 29.19
C HIS A 210 -36.21 18.85 28.52
N ILE A 211 -35.60 18.44 27.40
CA ILE A 211 -34.70 19.28 26.60
C ILE A 211 -35.52 20.23 25.73
N TYR A 212 -35.44 21.53 26.01
CA TYR A 212 -36.03 22.58 25.17
C TYR A 212 -35.30 22.66 23.82
N ARG A 213 -36.03 22.50 22.71
CA ARG A 213 -35.48 22.59 21.35
C ARG A 213 -36.09 23.77 20.59
N ARG A 214 -35.39 24.33 19.60
CA ARG A 214 -35.93 25.42 18.76
C ARG A 214 -37.04 24.88 17.86
N CYS A 215 -38.14 25.61 17.72
CA CYS A 215 -39.16 25.32 16.71
C CYS A 215 -38.56 25.36 15.29
N VAL A 216 -38.80 24.31 14.50
CA VAL A 216 -38.26 24.19 13.14
C VAL A 216 -38.85 25.24 12.17
N PHE A 217 -40.08 25.67 12.42
CA PHE A 217 -40.83 26.57 11.54
C PHE A 217 -40.67 28.05 11.90
N CYS A 218 -40.14 28.36 13.08
CA CYS A 218 -39.78 29.75 13.41
C CYS A 218 -38.50 30.17 12.66
N GLY A 219 -38.54 31.33 12.01
CA GLY A 219 -37.32 31.96 11.49
C GLY A 219 -36.26 32.15 12.58
N ARG A 220 -34.96 32.05 12.23
CA ARG A 220 -33.85 32.04 13.19
C ARG A 220 -33.83 33.23 14.15
N LYS A 221 -34.36 34.39 13.76
CA LYS A 221 -34.47 35.60 14.59
C LYS A 221 -35.43 35.46 15.78
N ARG A 222 -36.45 34.59 15.70
CA ARG A 222 -37.44 34.39 16.78
C ARG A 222 -36.98 33.42 17.87
N ASP A 223 -36.01 32.53 17.60
CA ASP A 223 -35.46 31.47 18.49
C ASP A 223 -36.44 30.87 19.52
N LYS A 224 -37.68 30.58 19.12
CA LYS A 224 -38.71 30.09 20.04
C LYS A 224 -38.38 28.67 20.48
N LYS A 225 -38.08 28.50 21.78
CA LYS A 225 -37.80 27.20 22.40
C LYS A 225 -39.10 26.53 22.82
N VAL A 226 -39.24 25.26 22.49
CA VAL A 226 -40.49 24.50 22.64
C VAL A 226 -40.22 23.15 23.29
N LYS A 227 -41.21 22.67 24.04
CA LYS A 227 -41.26 21.32 24.59
C LYS A 227 -42.07 20.37 23.70
N SER A 228 -42.98 20.92 22.90
CA SER A 228 -43.91 20.16 22.07
C SER A 228 -43.27 19.69 20.76
N THR A 229 -43.66 18.49 20.35
CA THR A 229 -43.27 17.87 19.07
C THR A 229 -44.50 17.45 18.29
N CYS A 230 -44.43 17.50 16.96
CA CYS A 230 -45.48 16.94 16.11
C CYS A 230 -45.62 15.43 16.33
N ILE A 231 -46.85 14.92 16.44
CA ILE A 231 -47.12 13.49 16.72
C ILE A 231 -46.63 12.60 15.58
N SER A 232 -46.81 13.03 14.33
CA SER A 232 -46.42 12.25 13.14
C SER A 232 -44.91 12.30 12.87
N CYS A 233 -44.31 13.48 12.80
CA CYS A 233 -42.91 13.63 12.38
C CYS A 233 -41.91 13.85 13.53
N ARG A 234 -42.37 13.92 14.78
CA ARG A 234 -41.58 14.17 16.01
C ARG A 234 -40.67 15.41 15.98
N LYS A 235 -40.89 16.33 15.03
CA LYS A 235 -40.13 17.60 14.95
C LYS A 235 -40.62 18.58 16.02
N PRO A 236 -39.71 19.33 16.69
CA PRO A 236 -40.07 20.33 17.70
C PRO A 236 -40.81 21.51 17.05
N CYS A 237 -42.00 21.81 17.56
CA CYS A 237 -42.92 22.80 17.00
C CYS A 237 -43.52 23.68 18.10
N CYS A 238 -43.67 24.98 17.88
CA CYS A 238 -44.34 25.85 18.86
C CYS A 238 -45.86 25.74 18.72
N ASN A 239 -46.59 26.13 19.76
CA ASN A 239 -48.06 26.05 19.76
C ASN A 239 -48.72 26.88 18.64
N GLU A 240 -48.05 27.91 18.12
CA GLU A 240 -48.55 28.67 16.95
C GLU A 240 -48.49 27.85 15.65
N HIS A 241 -47.50 26.96 15.52
CA HIS A 241 -47.30 26.09 14.35
C HIS A 241 -47.79 24.65 14.60
N LEU A 242 -48.41 24.39 15.75
CA LEU A 242 -48.90 23.09 16.18
C LEU A 242 -50.43 23.12 16.19
N ARG A 243 -51.07 22.81 15.06
CA ARG A 243 -52.52 22.65 14.94
C ARG A 243 -52.85 21.17 14.72
N SER A 244 -52.75 20.33 15.74
CA SER A 244 -52.95 18.85 15.68
C SER A 244 -51.93 18.10 14.80
N TYR A 245 -51.55 18.70 13.68
CA TYR A 245 -50.53 18.39 12.71
C TYR A 245 -49.65 19.65 12.53
N CYS A 246 -48.37 19.50 12.19
CA CYS A 246 -47.62 20.65 11.69
C CYS A 246 -48.14 21.01 10.29
N GLU A 247 -48.06 22.28 9.86
CA GLU A 247 -48.56 22.74 8.55
C GLU A 247 -48.12 21.84 7.37
N HIS A 248 -46.95 21.23 7.45
CA HIS A 248 -46.46 20.31 6.42
C HIS A 248 -47.24 18.98 6.34
N CYS A 249 -47.75 18.48 7.48
CA CYS A 249 -48.57 17.28 7.57
C CYS A 249 -50.07 17.59 7.38
N ASP A 250 -50.49 18.84 7.61
CA ASP A 250 -51.85 19.30 7.37
C ASP A 250 -52.15 19.41 5.85
N VAL A 251 -51.12 19.73 5.06
CA VAL A 251 -51.21 19.87 3.58
C VAL A 251 -51.09 18.52 2.85
N ASN A 252 -50.59 17.47 3.50
CA ASN A 252 -50.43 16.13 2.89
C ASN A 252 -50.90 15.02 3.84
N PRO A 253 -52.19 14.66 3.84
CA PRO A 253 -52.74 13.59 4.68
C PRO A 253 -52.32 12.16 4.26
N SER A 254 -51.54 11.99 3.20
CA SER A 254 -51.28 10.68 2.59
C SER A 254 -49.81 10.50 2.21
N THR A 255 -49.02 10.00 3.14
CA THR A 255 -47.89 9.09 2.88
C THR A 255 -47.47 8.44 4.20
N SER A 256 -48.27 7.46 4.61
CA SER A 256 -47.88 6.48 5.62
C SER A 256 -48.09 5.09 5.02
N GLN A 257 -47.09 4.61 4.30
CA GLN A 257 -46.58 3.23 4.33
C GLN A 257 -45.06 3.31 4.29
#